data_AF-A0A7J2LBI5-F1
#
_entry.id   AF-A0A7J2LBI5-F1
#
_cell.length_a   1.000
_cell.length_b   1.000
_cell.length_c   1.000
_cell.angle_alpha   90.00
_cell.angle_beta   90.00
_cell.angle_gamma   90.00
#
_symmetry.space_group_name_H-M   'P 1'
#
loop_
_entity.id
_entity.type
_entity.pdbx_description
1 polymer ?
#
loop_
_entity_poly.entity_id
_entity_poly.type
_entity_poly.pdbx_seq_one_letter_code
_entity_poly.pdbx_strand_id
1 'polypeptide(L)'
;MNPQDVFESSTSKIICIDSAEKFILEKGINYVTEIIAKNVTESGKILWLIIDVNCIDGLSEAYLTSHMENVYKVYRANAEEFILDIEKFSEPLPSYKYIFKLARTGLKILGVDKL
;
A
#
# COMPACT_ATOMS: atom_id res chain seq x y z
N MET A 1 9.26 14.74 10.01
CA MET A 1 9.11 13.73 11.07
C MET A 1 9.69 12.44 10.51
N ASN A 2 10.68 11.82 11.18
CA ASN A 2 11.35 10.62 10.66
C ASN A 2 10.46 9.38 10.93
N PRO A 3 10.18 8.52 9.93
CA PRO A 3 9.40 7.31 10.13
C PRO A 3 9.93 6.44 11.26
N GLN A 4 11.26 6.33 11.42
CA GLN A 4 11.90 5.56 12.50
C GLN A 4 11.42 5.96 13.89
N ASP A 5 11.18 7.25 14.13
CA ASP A 5 10.70 7.75 15.44
C ASP A 5 9.22 7.38 15.69
N VAL A 6 8.42 7.27 14.62
CA VAL A 6 7.03 6.79 14.66
C VAL A 6 6.99 5.28 14.91
N PHE A 7 7.96 4.54 14.39
CA PHE A 7 8.06 3.08 14.54
C PHE A 7 8.40 2.66 15.97
N GLU A 8 9.37 3.32 16.60
CA GLU A 8 9.90 2.93 17.91
C GLU A 8 9.00 3.32 19.09
N SER A 9 8.12 4.30 18.90
CA SER A 9 7.20 4.78 19.94
C SER A 9 5.79 4.18 19.88
N SER A 10 5.46 3.43 18.81
CA SER A 10 4.09 2.98 18.55
C SER A 10 3.78 1.60 19.16
N THR A 11 2.76 1.54 20.03
CA THR A 11 2.15 0.29 20.53
C THR A 11 1.17 -0.33 19.54
N SER A 12 0.96 0.29 18.37
CA SER A 12 -0.03 -0.15 17.39
C SER A 12 0.41 -1.42 16.67
N LYS A 13 -0.54 -2.33 16.45
CA LYS A 13 -0.35 -3.55 15.64
C LYS A 13 -0.28 -3.25 14.14
N ILE A 14 -0.78 -2.09 13.73
CA ILE A 14 -0.81 -1.64 12.34
C ILE A 14 0.00 -0.36 12.26
N ILE A 15 0.87 -0.28 11.26
CA ILE A 15 1.60 0.92 10.92
C ILE A 15 1.28 1.28 9.48
N CYS A 16 0.84 2.51 9.26
CA CYS A 16 0.50 3.02 7.95
C CYS A 16 1.43 4.18 7.62
N ILE A 17 2.13 4.08 6.50
CA ILE A 17 2.91 5.17 5.93
C ILE A 17 2.14 5.69 4.72
N ASP A 18 1.58 6.89 4.88
CA ASP A 18 1.00 7.64 3.77
C ASP A 18 2.11 8.37 3.00
N SER A 19 1.99 8.41 1.68
CA SER A 19 3.00 8.96 0.76
C SER A 19 4.41 8.36 0.93
N ALA A 20 4.54 7.03 0.92
CA ALA A 20 5.84 6.38 1.09
C ALA A 20 6.82 6.64 -0.08
N GLU A 21 6.32 7.08 -1.24
CA GLU A 21 7.14 7.55 -2.37
C GLU A 21 8.14 8.63 -1.99
N LYS A 22 7.82 9.48 -1.00
CA LYS A 22 8.73 10.55 -0.54
C LYS A 22 10.02 9.99 0.04
N PHE A 23 9.94 8.89 0.78
CA PHE A 23 11.12 8.24 1.34
C PHE A 23 11.94 7.54 0.26
N ILE A 24 11.28 6.97 -0.75
CA ILE A 24 11.97 6.36 -1.90
C ILE A 24 12.75 7.44 -2.66
N LEU A 25 12.13 8.61 -2.90
CA LEU A 25 12.77 9.72 -3.59
C LEU A 25 13.91 10.37 -2.79
N GLU A 26 13.78 10.49 -1.47
CA GLU A 26 14.78 11.15 -0.62
C GLU A 26 15.93 10.24 -0.19
N LYS A 27 15.64 8.96 0.07
CA LYS A 27 16.57 8.00 0.71
C LYS A 27 16.86 6.77 -0.15
N GLY A 28 16.16 6.61 -1.27
CA GLY A 28 16.25 5.44 -2.13
C GLY A 28 15.40 4.27 -1.64
N ILE A 29 15.21 3.29 -2.52
CA ILE A 29 14.38 2.11 -2.25
C ILE A 29 14.91 1.26 -1.08
N ASN A 30 16.22 1.22 -0.89
CA ASN A 30 16.87 0.46 0.18
C ASN A 30 16.40 0.89 1.58
N TYR A 31 16.10 2.17 1.79
CA TYR A 31 15.59 2.66 3.06
C TYR A 31 14.19 2.10 3.36
N VAL A 32 13.34 1.97 2.33
CA VAL A 32 12.01 1.33 2.48
C VAL A 32 12.16 -0.17 2.75
N THR A 33 13.15 -0.83 2.14
CA THR A 33 13.47 -2.23 2.45
C THR A 33 13.82 -2.44 3.92
N GLU A 34 14.66 -1.57 4.50
CA GLU A 34 15.00 -1.63 5.93
C GLU A 34 13.77 -1.48 6.82
N ILE A 35 12.85 -0.57 6.46
CA ILE A 35 11.58 -0.40 7.16
C ILE A 35 10.73 -1.68 7.07
N ILE A 36 10.60 -2.28 5.88
CA ILE A 36 9.84 -3.52 5.68
C ILE A 36 10.44 -4.64 6.54
N ALA A 37 11.75 -4.86 6.44
CA ALA A 37 12.46 -5.92 7.15
C ALA A 37 12.30 -5.81 8.67
N LYS A 38 12.47 -4.60 9.25
CA LYS A 38 12.32 -4.35 10.68
C LYS A 38 10.89 -4.62 11.17
N ASN A 39 9.88 -4.27 10.38
CA ASN A 39 8.48 -4.38 10.81
C ASN A 39 7.89 -5.77 10.63
N VAL A 40 8.10 -6.39 9.46
CA VAL A 40 7.55 -7.71 9.14
C VAL A 40 8.26 -8.80 9.96
N THR A 41 9.59 -8.71 10.13
CA THR A 41 10.39 -9.81 10.67
C THR A 41 10.58 -9.75 12.19
N GLU A 42 10.66 -8.55 12.78
CA GLU A 42 11.07 -8.40 14.19
C GLU A 42 9.91 -8.09 15.14
N SER A 43 8.80 -7.53 14.64
CA SER A 43 7.76 -6.96 15.50
C SER A 43 6.39 -7.62 15.40
N GLY A 44 6.17 -8.48 14.39
CA GLY A 44 4.86 -9.11 14.15
C GLY A 44 3.74 -8.11 13.84
N LYS A 45 4.08 -6.90 13.39
CA LYS A 45 3.13 -5.83 13.05
C LYS A 45 2.77 -5.87 11.57
N ILE A 46 1.60 -5.34 11.24
CA ILE A 46 1.13 -5.16 9.86
C ILE A 46 1.59 -3.80 9.34
N LEU A 47 2.30 -3.77 8.23
CA LEU A 47 2.75 -2.55 7.55
C LEU A 47 1.89 -2.27 6.31
N TRP A 48 1.32 -1.07 6.24
CA TRP A 48 0.67 -0.51 5.06
C TRP A 48 1.53 0.60 4.49
N LEU A 49 1.89 0.48 3.20
CA LEU A 49 2.58 1.52 2.44
C LEU A 49 1.61 2.05 1.38
N ILE A 50 1.30 3.34 1.43
CA ILE A 50 0.50 4.02 0.39
C ILE A 50 1.48 4.78 -0.49
N ILE A 51 1.43 4.52 -1.79
CA ILE A 51 2.41 5.02 -2.76
C ILE A 51 1.68 5.59 -3.98
N ASP A 52 2.02 6.82 -4.36
CA ASP A 52 1.74 7.29 -5.71
C ASP A 52 2.77 6.69 -6.68
N VAL A 53 2.35 5.68 -7.43
CA VAL A 53 3.21 4.97 -8.39
C VAL A 53 3.75 5.89 -9.48
N ASN A 54 3.09 7.01 -9.78
CA ASN A 54 3.57 7.98 -10.76
C ASN A 54 4.81 8.75 -10.28
N CYS A 55 5.12 8.69 -8.98
CA CYS A 55 6.27 9.36 -8.38
C CYS A 55 7.51 8.49 -8.28
N ILE A 56 7.45 7.20 -8.63
CA ILE A 56 8.58 6.28 -8.54
C ILE A 56 8.89 5.65 -9.90
N ASP A 57 10.13 5.19 -10.07
CA ASP A 57 10.50 4.44 -11.27
C ASP A 57 9.93 3.00 -11.26
N GLY A 58 9.80 2.41 -12.44
CA GLY A 58 9.25 1.06 -12.59
C GLY A 58 10.11 -0.04 -11.94
N LEU A 59 11.40 0.21 -11.69
CA LEU A 59 12.26 -0.73 -10.97
C LEU A 59 11.89 -0.77 -9.48
N SER A 60 11.65 0.40 -8.89
CA SER A 60 11.21 0.57 -7.51
C SER A 60 9.81 -0.01 -7.31
N GLU A 61 8.89 0.21 -8.25
CA GLU A 61 7.55 -0.41 -8.23
C GLU A 61 7.66 -1.94 -8.27
N ALA A 62 8.41 -2.50 -9.22
CA ALA A 62 8.58 -3.95 -9.35
C ALA A 62 9.23 -4.57 -8.10
N TYR A 63 10.20 -3.88 -7.51
CA TYR A 63 10.82 -4.27 -6.26
C TYR A 63 9.79 -4.36 -5.13
N LEU A 64 8.99 -3.32 -4.92
CA LEU A 64 7.96 -3.32 -3.87
C LEU A 64 6.93 -4.43 -4.10
N THR A 65 6.43 -4.59 -5.31
CA THR A 65 5.44 -5.62 -5.67
C THR A 65 5.95 -7.04 -5.38
N SER A 66 7.25 -7.29 -5.58
CA SER A 66 7.85 -8.60 -5.28
C SER A 66 8.02 -8.85 -3.78
N HIS A 67 8.28 -7.83 -2.96
CA HIS A 67 8.59 -7.96 -1.53
C HIS A 67 7.37 -7.81 -0.61
N MET A 68 6.27 -7.22 -1.09
CA MET A 68 5.03 -7.09 -0.31
C MET A 68 4.19 -8.36 -0.38
N GLU A 69 3.58 -8.76 0.73
CA GLU A 69 2.67 -9.92 0.77
C GLU A 69 1.40 -9.69 -0.07
N ASN A 70 0.82 -8.50 0.06
CA ASN A 70 -0.41 -8.08 -0.59
C ASN A 70 -0.17 -6.77 -1.35
N VAL A 71 -0.66 -6.70 -2.59
CA VAL A 71 -0.50 -5.54 -3.46
C VAL A 71 -1.86 -5.16 -4.02
N TYR A 72 -2.22 -3.90 -3.79
CA TYR A 72 -3.48 -3.32 -4.21
C TYR A 72 -3.22 -2.10 -5.07
N LYS A 73 -3.88 -2.01 -6.23
CA LYS A 73 -3.85 -0.82 -7.07
C LYS A 73 -5.19 -0.13 -7.05
N VAL A 74 -5.16 1.17 -6.79
CA VAL A 74 -6.33 2.03 -6.84
C VAL A 74 -6.19 2.97 -8.02
N TYR A 75 -7.17 2.96 -8.92
CA TYR A 75 -7.23 3.89 -10.04
C TYR A 75 -8.60 4.51 -10.16
N ARG A 76 -8.64 5.71 -10.71
CA ARG A 76 -9.88 6.44 -10.97
C ARG A 76 -10.53 5.85 -12.23
N ALA A 77 -11.76 5.37 -12.11
CA ALA A 77 -12.54 4.85 -13.24
C ALA A 77 -13.20 5.98 -14.03
N ASN A 78 -13.74 6.98 -13.32
CA ASN A 78 -14.36 8.18 -13.88
C ASN A 78 -14.36 9.33 -12.84
N ALA A 79 -15.13 10.38 -13.08
CA ALA A 79 -15.15 11.56 -12.19
C ALA A 79 -15.53 11.23 -10.73
N GLU A 80 -16.37 10.22 -10.51
CA GLU A 80 -16.95 9.88 -9.20
C GLU A 80 -16.50 8.54 -8.64
N GLU A 81 -16.01 7.63 -9.50
CA GLU A 81 -15.74 6.24 -9.15
C GLU A 81 -14.27 5.86 -9.26
N PHE A 82 -13.89 4.92 -8.41
CA PHE A 82 -12.57 4.34 -8.30
C PHE A 82 -12.68 2.82 -8.38
N ILE A 83 -11.62 2.18 -8.84
CA ILE A 83 -11.48 0.73 -8.85
C ILE A 83 -10.30 0.37 -7.95
N LEU A 84 -10.55 -0.58 -7.06
CA LEU A 84 -9.52 -1.31 -6.32
C LEU A 84 -9.29 -2.65 -7.02
N ASP A 85 -8.06 -2.86 -7.45
CA ASP A 85 -7.58 -4.07 -8.11
C ASP A 85 -6.59 -4.78 -7.20
N ILE A 86 -6.76 -6.09 -7.02
CA ILE A 86 -5.90 -6.91 -6.16
C ILE A 86 -4.90 -7.63 -7.06
N GLU A 87 -3.69 -7.08 -7.17
CA GLU A 87 -2.64 -7.67 -8.03
C GLU A 87 -1.95 -8.87 -7.38
N LYS A 88 -1.81 -8.84 -6.05
CA LYS A 88 -1.16 -9.91 -5.28
C LYS A 88 -1.85 -10.06 -3.95
N PHE A 89 -2.12 -11.30 -3.56
CA PHE A 89 -2.63 -11.62 -2.23
C PHE A 89 -1.99 -12.92 -1.74
N SER A 90 -1.59 -12.96 -0.47
CA SER A 90 -0.90 -14.11 0.11
C SER A 90 -1.83 -15.31 0.36
N GLU A 91 -3.12 -15.07 0.56
CA GLU A 91 -4.15 -16.10 0.65
C GLU A 91 -4.90 -16.28 -0.68
N PRO A 92 -5.57 -17.41 -0.92
CA PRO A 92 -6.42 -17.55 -2.09
C PRO A 92 -7.64 -16.63 -2.01
N LEU A 93 -7.57 -15.46 -2.64
CA LEU A 93 -8.74 -14.64 -2.94
C LEU A 93 -9.16 -14.83 -4.41
N PRO A 94 -10.46 -14.79 -4.71
CA PRO A 94 -10.89 -14.74 -6.10
C PRO A 94 -10.46 -13.39 -6.69
N SER A 95 -9.99 -13.44 -7.93
CA SER A 95 -9.56 -12.25 -8.66
C SER A 95 -10.78 -11.34 -8.90
N TYR A 96 -10.82 -10.22 -8.17
CA TYR A 96 -11.95 -9.29 -8.17
C TYR A 96 -11.45 -7.86 -8.34
N LYS A 97 -12.22 -7.07 -9.09
CA LYS A 97 -12.16 -5.61 -9.09
C LYS A 97 -13.31 -5.06 -8.25
N TYR A 98 -13.01 -4.18 -7.31
CA TYR A 98 -14.01 -3.55 -6.47
C TYR A 98 -14.22 -2.12 -6.93
N ILE A 99 -15.42 -1.81 -7.41
CA ILE A 99 -15.80 -0.45 -7.81
C ILE A 99 -16.33 0.26 -6.56
N PHE A 100 -15.81 1.44 -6.26
CA PHE A 100 -16.22 2.21 -5.09
C PHE A 100 -16.23 3.71 -5.38
N LYS A 101 -16.92 4.46 -4.53
CA LYS A 101 -16.86 5.93 -4.52
C LYS A 101 -16.62 6.48 -3.12
N LEU A 102 -16.17 7.73 -3.08
CA LEU A 102 -16.06 8.47 -1.82
C LEU A 102 -17.42 9.06 -1.45
N ALA A 103 -17.92 8.68 -0.28
CA ALA A 103 -19.09 9.22 0.37
C ALA A 103 -18.68 10.11 1.56
N ARG A 104 -19.62 10.86 2.13
CA ARG A 104 -19.36 11.74 3.29
C ARG A 104 -18.79 10.99 4.50
N THR A 105 -19.10 9.71 4.64
CA THR A 105 -18.70 8.86 5.78
C THR A 105 -17.55 7.91 5.45
N GLY A 106 -16.91 8.05 4.29
CA GLY A 106 -15.82 7.17 3.85
C GLY A 106 -16.10 6.50 2.51
N LEU A 107 -15.77 5.21 2.39
CA LEU A 107 -15.84 4.48 1.14
C LEU A 107 -17.18 3.75 1.00
N LYS A 108 -17.83 3.87 -0.17
CA LYS A 108 -19.02 3.08 -0.53
C LYS A 108 -18.69 2.17 -1.71
N ILE A 109 -18.73 0.86 -1.49
CA ILE A 109 -18.62 -0.15 -2.53
C ILE A 109 -19.90 -0.14 -3.36
N LEU A 110 -19.75 -0.11 -4.69
CA LEU A 110 -20.82 -0.06 -5.68
C LEU A 110 -21.04 -1.41 -6.35
N GLY A 111 -19.95 -2.16 -6.56
CA GLY A 111 -19.98 -3.45 -7.22
C GLY A 111 -18.67 -4.20 -7.11
N VAL A 112 -18.72 -5.49 -7.45
CA VAL A 112 -17.56 -6.39 -7.52
C VAL A 112 -17.62 -7.11 -8.86
N ASP A 113 -16.59 -6.92 -9.68
CA ASP A 113 -16.47 -7.59 -10.98
C ASP A 113 -15.48 -8.75 -10.87
N LYS A 114 -15.89 -9.94 -11.32
CA LYS A 114 -14.98 -11.10 -11.47
C LYS A 114 -14.11 -10.90 -12.70
N LEU A 115 -12.81 -11.17 -12.55
CA LEU A 115 -11.89 -11.33 -13.66
C LEU A 115 -11.98 -12.74 -14.26
#